data_AF-A0AAV4N4R5-F1
#
_entry.id   AF-A0AAV4N4R5-F1
#
_cell.length_a   1.000
_cell.length_b   1.000
_cell.length_c   1.000
_cell.angle_alpha   90.00
_cell.angle_beta   90.00
_cell.angle_gamma   90.00
#
_symmetry.space_group_name_H-M   'P 1'
#
loop_
_entity.id
_entity.type
_entity.pdbx_description
1 polymer ?
#
loop_
_entity_poly.entity_id
_entity_poly.type
_entity_poly.pdbx_seq_one_letter_code
_entity_poly.pdbx_strand_id
1 'polypeptide(L)'
;MYFYNLYSVHLASEQNNAGASSEFGSLLKDVCTYSEDVLQFVKKIRRRLPAEGSNSVLQFSEDVHNHLLKCRENVEQVMSAAYLLRKSTVQQIAMSGESTFVSVEKIKELAHESTDKAYGKDDSGPECLRQSMNLVMTSMNALSSGMQEGEYEIEKSSITKGNPPVHLRAQAVKEEARDLENLKFKLEAREGDILELKKALKIKSDELSEMHVRKEMAEKKLEIATKDGDERVDRIQRQLDEAKMLLKKKEKEFEETLDHLQADIDALETERGELKDKIKLFSKKAILEGLSKTTSLASLVASPTSPTVPGTVQSSVVISRDSSLLSQQVQDLQLALKHLKNENLRLQTDTMMKQLESLPPLKVPTKPTGFC
;
A
#
# COMPACT_ATOMS: atom_id res chain seq x y z
N MET A 1 -64.72 -13.10 17.28
CA MET A 1 -65.54 -13.95 16.37
C MET A 1 -64.77 -15.14 15.79
N TYR A 2 -63.51 -14.98 15.36
CA TYR A 2 -62.71 -16.08 14.79
C TYR A 2 -62.37 -17.17 15.82
N PHE A 3 -61.83 -16.80 16.98
CA PHE A 3 -61.58 -17.73 18.09
C PHE A 3 -62.85 -18.31 18.70
N TYR A 4 -63.92 -17.53 18.81
CA TYR A 4 -65.22 -18.01 19.31
C TYR A 4 -65.81 -19.11 18.42
N ASN A 5 -65.66 -18.98 17.09
CA ASN A 5 -66.03 -20.04 16.15
C ASN A 5 -65.07 -21.23 16.21
N LEU A 6 -63.78 -21.02 16.46
CA LEU A 6 -62.81 -22.12 16.63
C LEU A 6 -63.07 -22.91 17.92
N TYR A 7 -63.36 -22.20 19.02
CA TYR A 7 -63.78 -22.76 20.29
C TYR A 7 -65.13 -23.48 20.13
N SER A 8 -66.06 -22.94 19.35
CA SER A 8 -67.33 -23.60 19.04
C SER A 8 -67.17 -24.82 18.12
N VAL A 9 -66.20 -24.82 17.20
CA VAL A 9 -65.84 -26.01 16.37
C VAL A 9 -65.13 -27.06 17.23
N HIS A 10 -64.32 -26.64 18.19
CA HIS A 10 -63.73 -27.54 19.19
C HIS A 10 -64.81 -28.13 20.12
N LEU A 11 -65.78 -27.33 20.57
CA LEU A 11 -66.96 -27.81 21.29
C LEU A 11 -67.85 -28.72 20.43
N ALA A 12 -67.99 -28.48 19.12
CA ALA A 12 -68.75 -29.38 18.24
C ALA A 12 -68.10 -30.77 18.08
N SER A 13 -66.82 -30.92 18.46
CA SER A 13 -66.15 -32.23 18.58
C SER A 13 -66.45 -32.97 19.89
N GLU A 14 -67.25 -32.38 20.80
CA GLU A 14 -67.66 -32.92 22.11
C GLU A 14 -68.71 -34.04 22.02
N GLN A 15 -68.41 -35.10 21.29
CA GLN A 15 -68.89 -36.43 21.68
C GLN A 15 -67.82 -37.26 22.41
N ASN A 16 -66.61 -36.73 22.59
CA ASN A 16 -65.60 -37.32 23.46
C ASN A 16 -65.01 -36.29 24.41
N ASN A 17 -65.23 -36.52 25.71
CA ASN A 17 -64.92 -35.69 26.88
C ASN A 17 -63.41 -35.48 27.16
N ALA A 18 -62.56 -35.41 26.12
CA ALA A 18 -61.10 -35.38 26.22
C ALA A 18 -60.43 -34.12 25.60
N GLY A 19 -61.14 -33.37 24.73
CA GLY A 19 -60.56 -32.23 23.99
C GLY A 19 -60.39 -30.94 24.81
N ALA A 20 -61.26 -30.70 25.79
CA ALA A 20 -61.22 -29.54 26.68
C ALA A 20 -60.10 -29.60 27.73
N SER A 21 -59.51 -30.78 27.95
CA SER A 21 -58.40 -31.01 28.90
C SER A 21 -57.03 -31.10 28.21
N SER A 22 -56.95 -30.80 26.91
CA SER A 22 -55.67 -30.77 26.19
C SER A 22 -54.94 -29.45 26.40
N GLU A 23 -53.61 -29.49 26.51
CA GLU A 23 -52.73 -28.32 26.67
C GLU A 23 -52.98 -27.21 25.64
N PHE A 24 -53.28 -27.61 24.40
CA PHE A 24 -53.66 -26.68 23.33
C PHE A 24 -55.05 -26.07 23.53
N GLY A 25 -56.01 -26.83 24.07
CA GLY A 25 -57.33 -26.32 24.45
C GLY A 25 -57.25 -25.26 25.55
N SER A 26 -56.40 -25.47 26.56
CA SER A 26 -56.13 -24.43 27.58
C SER A 26 -55.52 -23.18 26.96
N LEU A 27 -54.55 -23.32 26.06
CA LEU A 27 -53.94 -22.19 25.35
C LEU A 27 -54.97 -21.33 24.61
N LEU A 28 -55.88 -21.94 23.85
CA LEU A 28 -56.94 -21.22 23.14
C LEU A 28 -57.91 -20.52 24.10
N LYS A 29 -58.22 -21.14 25.24
CA LYS A 29 -59.04 -20.54 26.28
C LYS A 29 -58.36 -19.30 26.88
N ASP A 30 -57.07 -19.40 27.17
CA ASP A 30 -56.29 -18.29 27.73
C ASP A 30 -56.21 -17.11 26.75
N VAL A 31 -56.00 -17.38 25.46
CA VAL A 31 -56.05 -16.34 24.40
C VAL A 31 -57.43 -15.67 24.31
N CYS A 32 -58.52 -16.42 24.48
CA CYS A 32 -59.87 -15.85 24.55
C CYS A 32 -60.02 -14.92 25.76
N THR A 33 -59.60 -15.37 26.95
CA THR A 33 -59.66 -14.56 28.18
C THR A 33 -58.82 -13.29 28.05
N TYR A 34 -57.60 -13.40 27.52
CA TYR A 34 -56.76 -12.23 27.26
C TYR A 34 -57.40 -11.23 26.30
N SER A 35 -58.13 -11.72 25.28
CA SER A 35 -58.84 -10.86 24.34
C SER A 35 -60.00 -10.10 25.01
N GLU A 36 -60.71 -10.75 25.93
CA GLU A 36 -61.77 -10.13 26.72
C GLU A 36 -61.22 -9.06 27.67
N ASP A 37 -60.11 -9.35 28.36
CA ASP A 37 -59.44 -8.40 29.26
C ASP A 37 -58.91 -7.18 28.51
N VAL A 38 -58.24 -7.39 27.36
CA VAL A 38 -57.79 -6.30 26.48
C VAL A 38 -58.96 -5.43 26.04
N LEU A 39 -60.11 -6.03 25.70
CA LEU A 39 -61.32 -5.27 25.37
C LEU A 39 -61.82 -4.42 26.55
N GLN A 40 -61.70 -4.89 27.80
CA GLN A 40 -62.04 -4.09 28.97
C GLN A 40 -61.08 -2.92 29.17
N PHE A 41 -59.77 -3.12 28.98
CA PHE A 41 -58.78 -2.03 29.03
C PHE A 41 -59.06 -0.97 27.95
N VAL A 42 -59.32 -1.40 26.72
CA VAL A 42 -59.68 -0.48 25.61
C VAL A 42 -60.95 0.31 25.94
N LYS A 43 -61.97 -0.31 26.55
CA LYS A 43 -63.18 0.41 27.01
C LYS A 43 -62.86 1.43 28.10
N LYS A 44 -61.99 1.11 29.06
CA LYS A 44 -61.55 2.04 30.11
C LYS A 44 -60.79 3.23 29.51
N ILE A 45 -59.83 2.96 28.62
CA ILE A 45 -59.07 3.96 27.85
C ILE A 45 -60.03 4.87 27.08
N ARG A 46 -60.96 4.30 26.31
CA ARG A 46 -61.93 5.07 25.51
C ARG A 46 -62.80 6.00 26.35
N ARG A 47 -63.22 5.58 27.54
CA ARG A 47 -64.03 6.41 28.46
C ARG A 47 -63.26 7.63 29.01
N ARG A 48 -61.93 7.59 28.97
CA ARG A 48 -61.03 8.64 29.47
C ARG A 48 -60.46 9.50 28.34
N LEU A 49 -60.82 9.24 27.09
CA LEU A 49 -60.44 10.13 26.00
C LEU A 49 -61.16 11.48 26.17
N PRO A 50 -60.45 12.61 25.99
CA PRO A 50 -61.05 13.92 26.11
C PRO A 50 -62.19 14.09 25.09
N ALA A 51 -63.32 14.64 25.55
CA ALA A 51 -64.45 14.95 24.67
C ALA A 51 -64.11 16.14 23.76
N GLU A 52 -64.74 16.22 22.58
CA GLU A 52 -64.59 17.36 21.68
C GLU A 52 -64.96 18.66 22.41
N GLY A 53 -63.96 19.51 22.69
CA GLY A 53 -64.12 20.77 23.42
C GLY A 53 -63.45 20.86 24.79
N SER A 54 -62.86 19.78 25.33
CA SER A 54 -62.11 19.83 26.60
C SER A 54 -60.82 20.65 26.51
N ASN A 55 -60.39 21.27 27.61
CA ASN A 55 -59.13 22.02 27.67
C ASN A 55 -57.88 21.14 27.90
N SER A 56 -58.07 19.86 28.21
CA SER A 56 -57.01 18.85 28.27
C SER A 56 -56.76 18.24 26.89
N VAL A 57 -55.48 18.08 26.56
CA VAL A 57 -55.02 17.32 25.39
C VAL A 57 -54.20 16.15 25.90
N LEU A 58 -54.39 14.98 25.29
CA LEU A 58 -53.55 13.83 25.56
C LEU A 58 -52.24 13.97 24.77
N GLN A 59 -51.11 13.93 25.47
CA GLN A 59 -49.80 13.87 24.86
C GLN A 59 -49.09 12.60 25.33
N PHE A 60 -48.90 11.67 24.39
CA PHE A 60 -48.17 10.44 24.63
C PHE A 60 -46.69 10.63 24.29
N SER A 61 -45.80 10.06 25.09
CA SER A 61 -44.36 10.00 24.76
C SER A 61 -44.12 9.11 23.55
N GLU A 62 -42.92 9.22 22.95
CA GLU A 62 -42.49 8.34 21.86
C GLU A 62 -42.50 6.86 22.30
N ASP A 63 -42.15 6.58 23.56
CA ASP A 63 -42.20 5.23 24.12
C ASP A 63 -43.60 4.64 24.10
N VAL A 64 -44.63 5.41 24.50
CA VAL A 64 -46.03 4.94 24.49
C VAL A 64 -46.50 4.68 23.06
N HIS A 65 -46.09 5.50 22.10
CA HIS A 65 -46.38 5.27 20.68
C HIS A 65 -45.76 3.96 20.18
N ASN A 66 -44.49 3.72 20.51
CA ASN A 66 -43.79 2.49 20.14
C ASN A 66 -44.43 1.24 20.76
N HIS A 67 -44.85 1.31 22.03
CA HIS A 67 -45.59 0.21 22.67
C HIS A 67 -46.93 -0.05 21.99
N LEU A 68 -47.68 0.99 21.58
CA LEU A 68 -48.95 0.84 20.86
C LEU A 68 -48.77 0.22 19.48
N LEU A 69 -47.73 0.61 18.74
CA LEU A 69 -47.37 -0.01 17.46
C LEU A 69 -47.05 -1.50 17.64
N LYS A 70 -46.25 -1.83 18.66
CA LYS A 70 -45.91 -3.22 18.98
C LYS A 70 -47.13 -4.04 19.42
N CYS A 71 -48.07 -3.44 20.14
CA CYS A 71 -49.34 -4.08 20.47
C CYS A 71 -50.14 -4.41 19.21
N ARG A 72 -50.22 -3.47 18.26
CA ARG A 72 -50.91 -3.69 16.98
C ARG A 72 -50.30 -4.87 16.22
N GLU A 73 -48.98 -4.91 16.09
CA GLU A 73 -48.27 -6.00 15.40
C GLU A 73 -48.56 -7.36 16.05
N ASN A 74 -48.49 -7.45 17.38
CA ASN A 74 -48.80 -8.68 18.11
C ASN A 74 -50.26 -9.13 17.92
N VAL A 75 -51.22 -8.20 17.98
CA VAL A 75 -52.64 -8.52 17.72
C VAL A 75 -52.84 -9.00 16.28
N GLU A 76 -52.16 -8.38 15.31
CA GLU A 76 -52.21 -8.76 13.89
C GLU A 76 -51.67 -10.19 13.68
N GLN A 77 -50.55 -10.53 14.31
CA GLN A 77 -49.96 -11.87 14.26
C GLN A 77 -50.88 -12.92 14.89
N VAL A 78 -51.42 -12.65 16.09
CA VAL A 78 -52.38 -13.56 16.77
C VAL A 78 -53.61 -13.79 15.89
N MET A 79 -54.16 -12.72 15.30
CA MET A 79 -55.32 -12.80 14.42
C MET A 79 -55.02 -13.57 13.12
N SER A 80 -53.84 -13.35 12.54
CA SER A 80 -53.37 -14.08 11.35
C SER A 80 -53.24 -15.57 11.63
N ALA A 81 -52.58 -15.95 12.72
CA ALA A 81 -52.45 -17.34 13.14
C ALA A 81 -53.81 -18.01 13.38
N ALA A 82 -54.73 -17.31 14.05
CA ALA A 82 -56.09 -17.80 14.29
C ALA A 82 -56.88 -18.01 12.99
N TYR A 83 -56.74 -17.09 12.05
CA TYR A 83 -57.38 -17.17 10.74
C TYR A 83 -56.83 -18.34 9.93
N LEU A 84 -55.50 -18.51 9.89
CA LEU A 84 -54.84 -19.61 9.18
C LEU A 84 -55.20 -20.97 9.78
N LEU A 85 -55.24 -21.06 11.11
CA LEU A 85 -55.68 -22.27 11.80
C LEU A 85 -57.12 -22.59 11.44
N ARG A 86 -58.03 -21.61 11.52
CA ARG A 86 -59.43 -21.80 11.11
C ARG A 86 -59.54 -22.30 9.68
N LYS A 87 -58.84 -21.63 8.76
CA LYS A 87 -58.87 -21.95 7.33
C LYS A 87 -58.41 -23.39 7.08
N SER A 88 -57.30 -23.78 7.70
CA SER A 88 -56.72 -25.12 7.52
C SER A 88 -57.58 -26.20 8.15
N THR A 89 -58.15 -25.95 9.35
CA THR A 89 -59.09 -26.88 10.00
C THR A 89 -60.35 -27.07 9.16
N VAL A 90 -60.94 -26.00 8.62
CA VAL A 90 -62.13 -26.11 7.75
C VAL A 90 -61.82 -26.87 6.46
N GLN A 91 -60.66 -26.61 5.85
CA GLN A 91 -60.21 -27.35 4.66
C GLN A 91 -60.02 -28.85 4.97
N GLN A 92 -59.45 -29.18 6.12
CA GLN A 92 -59.27 -30.57 6.55
C GLN A 92 -60.61 -31.29 6.73
N ILE A 93 -61.62 -30.62 7.30
CA ILE A 93 -62.98 -31.17 7.42
C ILE A 93 -63.58 -31.43 6.03
N ALA A 94 -63.47 -30.45 5.12
CA ALA A 94 -64.03 -30.57 3.77
C ALA A 94 -63.40 -31.71 2.95
N MET A 95 -62.11 -31.99 3.15
CA MET A 95 -61.39 -33.07 2.46
C MET A 95 -61.65 -34.46 3.03
N SER A 96 -62.15 -34.56 4.26
CA SER A 96 -62.27 -35.85 4.96
C SER A 96 -63.54 -36.64 4.60
N GLY A 97 -64.50 -36.04 3.88
CA GLY A 97 -65.64 -36.71 3.22
C GLY A 97 -66.70 -37.36 4.13
N GLU A 98 -66.31 -37.99 5.24
CA GLU A 98 -67.15 -38.85 6.10
C GLU A 98 -67.09 -38.47 7.60
N SER A 99 -66.09 -37.70 8.04
CA SER A 99 -65.94 -37.27 9.44
C SER A 99 -66.17 -35.77 9.62
N THR A 100 -67.21 -35.40 10.38
CA THR A 100 -67.49 -33.99 10.77
C THR A 100 -66.51 -33.44 11.82
N PHE A 101 -65.58 -34.25 12.32
CA PHE A 101 -64.66 -33.93 13.39
C PHE A 101 -63.19 -34.07 12.94
N VAL A 102 -62.32 -33.25 13.54
CA VAL A 102 -60.85 -33.31 13.35
C VAL A 102 -60.23 -33.82 14.63
N SER A 103 -59.25 -34.73 14.54
CA SER A 103 -58.56 -35.23 15.73
C SER A 103 -57.75 -34.11 16.41
N VAL A 104 -57.58 -34.21 17.73
CA VAL A 104 -56.84 -33.22 18.53
C VAL A 104 -55.36 -33.14 18.09
N GLU A 105 -54.76 -34.27 17.74
CA GLU A 105 -53.39 -34.34 17.20
C GLU A 105 -53.28 -33.58 15.88
N LYS A 106 -54.27 -33.73 14.99
CA LYS A 106 -54.26 -33.02 13.71
C LYS A 106 -54.46 -31.51 13.89
N ILE A 107 -55.29 -31.10 14.85
CA ILE A 107 -55.45 -29.68 15.19
C ILE A 107 -54.14 -29.09 15.72
N LYS A 108 -53.39 -29.84 16.54
CA LYS A 108 -52.07 -29.39 17.02
C LYS A 108 -51.08 -29.21 15.87
N GLU A 109 -50.98 -30.16 14.95
CA GLU A 109 -50.13 -30.02 13.75
C GLU A 109 -50.51 -28.78 12.92
N LEU A 110 -51.80 -28.58 12.67
CA LEU A 110 -52.30 -27.42 11.93
C LEU A 110 -52.05 -26.11 12.68
N ALA A 111 -52.06 -26.14 14.02
CA ALA A 111 -51.71 -24.99 14.85
C ALA A 111 -50.25 -24.61 14.70
N HIS A 112 -49.33 -25.58 14.77
CA HIS A 112 -47.90 -25.37 14.52
C HIS A 112 -47.68 -24.77 13.12
N GLU A 113 -48.28 -25.35 12.09
CA GLU A 113 -48.13 -24.84 10.71
C GLU A 113 -48.69 -23.41 10.56
N SER A 114 -49.81 -23.11 11.23
CA SER A 114 -50.44 -21.80 11.18
C SER A 114 -49.67 -20.73 11.94
N THR A 115 -49.08 -21.09 13.08
CA THR A 115 -48.24 -20.18 13.87
C THR A 115 -46.92 -19.91 13.16
N ASP A 116 -46.32 -20.93 12.53
CA ASP A 116 -45.09 -20.78 11.73
C ASP A 116 -45.29 -19.82 10.55
N LYS A 117 -46.48 -19.85 9.93
CA LYS A 117 -46.83 -18.94 8.83
C LYS A 117 -47.08 -17.51 9.30
N ALA A 118 -47.62 -17.32 10.50
CA ALA A 118 -47.98 -16.01 11.03
C ALA A 118 -46.81 -15.30 11.73
N TYR A 119 -45.94 -16.06 12.41
CA TYR A 119 -44.82 -15.55 13.22
C TYR A 119 -43.45 -15.81 12.59
N GLY A 120 -43.35 -16.73 11.63
CA GLY A 120 -42.09 -17.27 11.14
C GLY A 120 -41.73 -18.58 11.85
N LYS A 121 -40.64 -19.22 11.40
CA LYS A 121 -40.14 -20.49 11.97
C LYS A 121 -39.42 -20.24 13.30
N ASP A 122 -40.16 -19.85 14.32
CA ASP A 122 -39.66 -19.70 15.68
C ASP A 122 -40.01 -20.96 16.50
N ASP A 123 -39.09 -21.45 17.33
CA ASP A 123 -39.19 -22.76 18.02
C ASP A 123 -40.25 -22.79 19.17
N SER A 124 -41.06 -21.73 19.26
CA SER A 124 -42.07 -21.55 20.31
C SER A 124 -43.42 -22.20 19.98
N GLY A 125 -43.63 -22.61 18.71
CA GLY A 125 -44.89 -23.21 18.27
C GLY A 125 -46.12 -22.35 18.66
N PRO A 126 -47.28 -22.97 18.95
CA PRO A 126 -48.49 -22.23 19.32
C PRO A 126 -48.40 -21.36 20.58
N GLU A 127 -47.38 -21.58 21.43
CA GLU A 127 -47.20 -20.81 22.67
C GLU A 127 -46.88 -19.32 22.39
N CYS A 128 -46.41 -19.00 21.19
CA CYS A 128 -46.23 -17.61 20.74
C CYS A 128 -47.52 -16.78 20.84
N LEU A 129 -48.70 -17.40 20.70
CA LEU A 129 -49.99 -16.74 20.84
C LEU A 129 -50.19 -16.20 22.26
N ARG A 130 -49.80 -16.99 23.27
CA ARG A 130 -49.88 -16.58 24.68
C ARG A 130 -48.92 -15.44 24.96
N GLN A 131 -47.69 -15.56 24.47
CA GLN A 131 -46.64 -14.55 24.68
C GLN A 131 -47.04 -13.20 24.06
N SER A 132 -47.51 -13.19 22.81
CA SER A 132 -48.01 -11.99 22.14
C SER A 132 -49.18 -11.35 22.89
N MET A 133 -50.16 -12.15 23.30
CA MET A 133 -51.32 -11.62 24.04
C MET A 133 -50.95 -11.11 25.44
N ASN A 134 -49.97 -11.72 26.11
CA ASN A 134 -49.48 -11.25 27.41
C ASN A 134 -48.78 -9.88 27.29
N LEU A 135 -48.00 -9.68 26.22
CA LEU A 135 -47.39 -8.38 25.91
C LEU A 135 -48.47 -7.32 25.70
N VAL A 136 -49.48 -7.62 24.86
CA VAL A 136 -50.60 -6.71 24.59
C VAL A 136 -51.36 -6.39 25.89
N MET A 137 -51.63 -7.39 26.72
CA MET A 137 -52.29 -7.20 28.01
C MET A 137 -51.50 -6.25 28.91
N THR A 138 -50.21 -6.50 29.07
CA THR A 138 -49.33 -5.72 29.94
C THR A 138 -49.29 -4.26 29.50
N SER A 139 -49.08 -4.02 28.20
CA SER A 139 -49.03 -2.67 27.63
C SER A 139 -50.39 -1.95 27.71
N MET A 140 -51.50 -2.64 27.44
CA MET A 140 -52.84 -2.03 27.52
C MET A 140 -53.25 -1.74 28.96
N ASN A 141 -52.84 -2.57 29.92
CA ASN A 141 -53.06 -2.31 31.34
C ASN A 141 -52.24 -1.09 31.80
N ALA A 142 -50.95 -1.02 31.45
CA ALA A 142 -50.10 0.12 31.75
C ALA A 142 -50.68 1.43 31.18
N LEU A 143 -51.10 1.42 29.91
CA LEU A 143 -51.74 2.57 29.28
C LEU A 143 -53.06 2.95 29.97
N SER A 144 -53.90 1.96 30.31
CA SER A 144 -55.15 2.21 31.02
C SER A 144 -54.93 2.81 32.41
N SER A 145 -53.86 2.41 33.11
CA SER A 145 -53.49 2.95 34.42
C SER A 145 -52.90 4.36 34.31
N GLY A 146 -51.96 4.60 33.39
CA GLY A 146 -51.41 5.94 33.17
C GLY A 146 -52.48 6.96 32.75
N MET A 147 -53.46 6.54 31.95
CA MET A 147 -54.65 7.36 31.65
C MET A 147 -55.57 7.58 32.86
N GLN A 148 -55.58 6.67 33.83
CA GLN A 148 -56.34 6.83 35.06
C GLN A 148 -55.67 7.79 36.03
N GLU A 149 -54.34 7.82 36.04
CA GLU A 149 -53.51 8.68 36.88
C GLU A 149 -53.31 10.08 36.28
N GLY A 150 -53.74 10.29 35.03
CA GLY A 150 -53.65 11.59 34.34
C GLY A 150 -52.25 11.89 33.80
N GLU A 151 -51.37 10.89 33.72
CA GLU A 151 -49.96 11.04 33.31
C GLU A 151 -49.78 11.62 31.89
N TYR A 152 -50.81 11.47 31.06
CA TYR A 152 -50.80 11.90 29.65
C TYR A 152 -51.60 13.18 29.40
N GLU A 153 -52.23 13.76 30.43
CA GLU A 153 -53.02 14.99 30.28
C GLU A 153 -52.14 16.23 30.39
N ILE A 154 -52.13 17.04 29.33
CA ILE A 154 -51.44 18.34 29.29
C ILE A 154 -52.44 19.43 28.99
N GLU A 155 -52.29 20.58 29.66
CA GLU A 155 -53.13 21.75 29.45
C GLU A 155 -52.82 22.38 28.07
N LYS A 156 -53.84 22.75 27.29
CA LYS A 156 -53.66 23.39 25.97
C LYS A 156 -52.75 24.62 25.99
N SER A 157 -52.63 25.29 27.14
CA SER A 157 -51.79 26.47 27.38
C SER A 157 -50.29 26.18 27.30
N SER A 158 -49.84 24.95 27.59
CA SER A 158 -48.42 24.55 27.61
C SER A 158 -47.93 23.94 26.30
N ILE A 159 -48.79 23.84 25.28
CA ILE A 159 -48.37 23.44 23.93
C ILE A 159 -47.61 24.62 23.30
N THR A 160 -46.30 24.65 23.50
CA THR A 160 -45.40 25.56 22.79
C THR A 160 -45.60 25.35 21.29
N LYS A 161 -46.11 26.37 20.59
CA LYS A 161 -46.23 26.36 19.13
C LYS A 161 -44.85 26.08 18.54
N GLY A 162 -44.65 24.87 18.02
CA GLY A 162 -43.43 24.51 17.30
C GLY A 162 -43.19 25.44 16.11
N ASN A 163 -41.93 25.55 15.69
CA ASN A 163 -41.56 26.40 14.57
C ASN A 163 -42.39 26.06 13.32
N PRO A 164 -43.05 27.04 12.69
CA PRO A 164 -43.85 26.80 11.51
C PRO A 164 -43.07 26.09 10.40
N PRO A 165 -43.69 25.22 9.58
CA PRO A 165 -43.00 24.48 8.52
C PRO A 165 -42.22 25.38 7.53
N VAL A 166 -42.69 26.61 7.30
CA VAL A 166 -41.99 27.60 6.47
C VAL A 166 -40.64 28.00 7.06
N HIS A 167 -40.51 28.06 8.40
CA HIS A 167 -39.27 28.39 9.08
C HIS A 167 -38.25 27.24 8.97
N LEU A 168 -38.71 26.00 9.14
CA LEU A 168 -37.87 24.81 8.96
C LEU A 168 -37.37 24.70 7.50
N ARG A 169 -38.23 24.97 6.51
CA ARG A 169 -37.84 25.01 5.10
C ARG A 169 -36.84 26.13 4.82
N ALA A 170 -37.08 27.33 5.34
CA ALA A 170 -36.15 28.46 5.18
C ALA A 170 -34.78 28.17 5.81
N GLN A 171 -34.75 27.52 6.97
CA GLN A 171 -33.51 27.09 7.62
C GLN A 171 -32.76 26.04 6.79
N ALA A 172 -33.46 25.01 6.28
CA ALA A 172 -32.86 23.99 5.43
C ALA A 172 -32.24 24.59 4.16
N VAL A 173 -32.94 25.53 3.49
CA VAL A 173 -32.39 26.23 2.31
C VAL A 173 -31.18 27.09 2.67
N LYS A 174 -31.18 27.73 3.85
CA LYS A 174 -30.04 28.51 4.32
C LYS A 174 -28.82 27.64 4.63
N GLU A 175 -29.03 26.46 5.17
CA GLU A 175 -27.98 25.46 5.41
C GLU A 175 -27.42 24.94 4.09
N GLU A 176 -28.29 24.55 3.15
CA GLU A 176 -27.90 24.12 1.81
C GLU A 176 -27.12 25.20 1.05
N ALA A 177 -27.53 26.47 1.14
CA ALA A 177 -26.82 27.57 0.51
C ALA A 177 -25.38 27.74 1.07
N ARG A 178 -25.19 27.55 2.38
CA ARG A 178 -23.85 27.58 3.00
C ARG A 178 -23.00 26.40 2.55
N ASP A 179 -23.60 25.22 2.43
CA ASP A 179 -22.88 24.04 1.94
C ASP A 179 -22.47 24.19 0.47
N LEU A 180 -23.32 24.78 -0.37
CA LEU A 180 -22.98 25.11 -1.75
C LEU A 180 -21.83 26.13 -1.83
N GLU A 181 -21.84 27.16 -0.99
CA GLU A 181 -20.74 28.14 -0.93
C GLU A 181 -19.41 27.49 -0.51
N ASN A 182 -19.46 26.59 0.48
CA ASN A 182 -18.30 25.80 0.90
C ASN A 182 -17.79 24.87 -0.20
N LEU A 183 -18.69 24.20 -0.92
CA LEU A 183 -18.34 23.34 -2.06
C LEU A 183 -17.74 24.14 -3.21
N LYS A 184 -18.27 25.33 -3.48
CA LYS A 184 -17.72 26.26 -4.48
C LYS A 184 -16.29 26.66 -4.14
N PHE A 185 -16.01 27.06 -2.90
CA PHE A 185 -14.64 27.40 -2.48
C PHE A 185 -13.68 26.22 -2.63
N LYS A 186 -14.12 25.01 -2.26
CA LYS A 186 -13.32 23.78 -2.47
C LYS A 186 -13.07 23.50 -3.95
N LEU A 187 -14.06 23.73 -4.81
CA LEU A 187 -13.93 23.55 -6.25
C LEU A 187 -12.90 24.53 -6.82
N GLU A 188 -12.99 25.82 -6.48
CA GLU A 188 -12.04 26.86 -6.90
C GLU A 188 -10.60 26.53 -6.43
N ALA A 189 -10.44 26.04 -5.20
CA ALA A 189 -9.13 25.59 -4.71
C ALA A 189 -8.57 24.42 -5.54
N ARG A 190 -9.41 23.43 -5.89
CA ARG A 190 -8.99 22.31 -6.75
C ARG A 190 -8.66 22.73 -8.17
N GLU A 191 -9.37 23.71 -8.72
CA GLU A 191 -9.04 24.30 -10.02
C GLU A 191 -7.67 24.99 -9.99
N GLY A 192 -7.36 25.67 -8.88
CA GLY A 192 -6.02 26.23 -8.61
C GLY A 192 -4.94 25.15 -8.59
N ASP A 193 -5.14 24.08 -7.80
CA ASP A 193 -4.22 22.94 -7.71
C ASP A 193 -3.97 22.32 -9.10
N ILE A 194 -5.04 22.14 -9.91
CA ILE A 194 -4.94 21.59 -11.27
C ILE A 194 -4.09 22.49 -12.17
N LEU A 195 -4.27 23.82 -12.09
CA LEU A 195 -3.50 24.76 -12.90
C LEU A 195 -2.02 24.73 -12.52
N GLU A 196 -1.70 24.66 -11.22
CA GLU A 196 -0.33 24.57 -10.74
C GLU A 196 0.31 23.24 -11.15
N LEU A 197 -0.39 22.11 -10.98
CA LEU A 197 0.08 20.80 -11.40
C LEU A 197 0.33 20.74 -12.91
N LYS A 198 -0.52 21.38 -13.74
CA LYS A 198 -0.29 21.49 -15.19
C LYS A 198 0.98 22.27 -15.51
N LYS A 199 1.26 23.37 -14.80
CA LYS A 199 2.49 24.15 -14.96
C LYS A 199 3.71 23.33 -14.55
N ALA A 200 3.66 22.66 -13.40
CA ALA A 200 4.74 21.80 -12.92
C ALA A 200 5.02 20.64 -13.88
N LEU A 201 3.96 20.00 -14.42
CA LEU A 201 4.09 18.93 -15.40
C LEU A 201 4.79 19.41 -16.68
N LYS A 202 4.45 20.61 -17.17
CA LYS A 202 5.10 21.19 -18.34
C LYS A 202 6.60 21.42 -18.10
N ILE A 203 6.96 22.02 -16.96
CA ILE A 203 8.36 22.23 -16.59
C ILE A 203 9.11 20.89 -16.52
N LYS A 204 8.51 19.86 -15.89
CA LYS A 204 9.12 18.53 -15.83
C LYS A 204 9.25 17.85 -17.18
N SER A 205 8.31 18.06 -18.10
CA SER A 205 8.40 17.57 -19.48
C SER A 205 9.56 18.22 -20.23
N ASP A 206 9.75 19.53 -20.06
CA ASP A 206 10.83 20.29 -20.70
C ASP A 206 12.20 19.86 -20.13
N GLU A 207 12.31 19.72 -18.80
CA GLU A 207 13.52 19.19 -18.12
C GLU A 207 13.89 17.78 -18.60
N LEU A 208 12.90 16.89 -18.72
CA LEU A 208 13.11 15.52 -19.19
C LEU A 208 13.62 15.52 -20.64
N SER A 209 13.02 16.34 -21.50
CA SER A 209 13.43 16.48 -22.90
C SER A 209 14.88 16.98 -23.01
N GLU A 210 15.27 17.95 -22.18
CA GLU A 210 16.65 18.45 -22.14
C GLU A 210 17.63 17.38 -21.63
N MET A 211 17.26 16.63 -20.58
CA MET A 211 18.06 15.52 -20.07
C MET A 211 18.21 14.41 -21.10
N HIS A 212 17.16 14.12 -21.88
CA HIS A 212 17.20 13.13 -22.96
C HIS A 212 18.22 13.51 -24.03
N VAL A 213 18.21 14.76 -24.50
CA VAL A 213 19.21 15.26 -25.46
C VAL A 213 20.64 15.17 -24.89
N ARG A 214 20.84 15.53 -23.61
CA ARG A 214 22.15 15.38 -22.95
C ARG A 214 22.62 13.93 -22.91
N LYS A 215 21.70 13.01 -22.61
CA LYS A 215 21.96 11.57 -22.60
C LYS A 215 22.41 11.09 -24.00
N GLU A 216 21.65 11.41 -25.05
CA GLU A 216 21.99 11.03 -26.43
C GLU A 216 23.36 11.57 -26.86
N MET A 217 23.69 12.82 -26.50
CA MET A 217 25.02 13.39 -26.76
C MET A 217 26.13 12.65 -26.03
N ALA A 218 25.90 12.24 -24.78
CA ALA A 218 26.89 11.48 -24.00
C ALA A 218 27.06 10.06 -24.56
N GLU A 219 25.98 9.39 -24.95
CA GLU A 219 26.00 8.08 -25.60
C GLU A 219 26.78 8.12 -26.92
N LYS A 220 26.54 9.15 -27.75
CA LYS A 220 27.28 9.34 -29.01
C LYS A 220 28.77 9.60 -28.76
N LYS A 221 29.12 10.39 -27.73
CA LYS A 221 30.53 10.61 -27.35
C LYS A 221 31.20 9.33 -26.88
N LEU A 222 30.48 8.50 -26.11
CA LEU A 222 30.97 7.20 -25.67
C LEU A 222 31.20 6.27 -26.87
N GLU A 223 30.25 6.19 -27.81
CA GLU A 223 30.38 5.38 -29.02
C GLU A 223 31.61 5.78 -29.84
N ILE A 224 31.84 7.08 -30.04
CA ILE A 224 33.03 7.59 -30.74
C ILE A 224 34.30 7.23 -29.96
N ALA A 225 34.33 7.44 -28.64
CA ALA A 225 35.50 7.14 -27.82
C ALA A 225 35.84 5.64 -27.79
N THR A 226 34.82 4.77 -27.77
CA THR A 226 34.97 3.32 -27.89
C THR A 226 35.58 2.96 -29.23
N LYS A 227 35.02 3.47 -30.33
CA LYS A 227 35.54 3.22 -31.68
C LYS A 227 36.99 3.70 -31.84
N ASP A 228 37.32 4.90 -31.38
CA ASP A 228 38.68 5.43 -31.41
C ASP A 228 39.65 4.59 -30.57
N GLY A 229 39.15 4.03 -29.46
CA GLY A 229 39.86 3.08 -28.61
C GLY A 229 40.16 1.78 -29.34
N ASP A 230 39.16 1.16 -29.96
CA ASP A 230 39.29 -0.07 -30.74
C ASP A 230 40.28 0.12 -31.91
N GLU A 231 40.14 1.22 -32.66
CA GLU A 231 41.08 1.55 -33.75
C GLU A 231 42.52 1.75 -33.25
N ARG A 232 42.71 2.28 -32.04
CA ARG A 232 44.04 2.42 -31.43
C ARG A 232 44.61 1.06 -31.03
N VAL A 233 43.79 0.18 -30.45
CA VAL A 233 44.19 -1.19 -30.12
C VAL A 233 44.62 -1.92 -31.39
N ASP A 234 43.84 -1.84 -32.46
CA ASP A 234 44.17 -2.43 -33.76
C ASP A 234 45.49 -1.90 -34.33
N ARG A 235 45.74 -0.59 -34.25
CA ARG A 235 47.02 0.00 -34.69
C ARG A 235 48.20 -0.52 -33.88
N ILE A 236 48.09 -0.55 -32.55
CA ILE A 236 49.14 -1.05 -31.66
C ILE A 236 49.39 -2.54 -31.92
N GLN A 237 48.33 -3.32 -32.12
CA GLN A 237 48.44 -4.75 -32.41
C GLN A 237 49.19 -5.01 -33.72
N ARG A 238 48.89 -4.26 -34.79
CA ARG A 238 49.64 -4.35 -36.06
C ARG A 238 51.12 -4.01 -35.87
N GLN A 239 51.42 -2.91 -35.16
CA GLN A 239 52.80 -2.51 -34.86
C GLN A 239 53.55 -3.57 -34.03
N LEU A 240 52.86 -4.18 -33.06
CA LEU A 240 53.41 -5.26 -32.25
C LEU A 240 53.74 -6.48 -33.10
N ASP A 241 52.86 -6.87 -34.01
CA ASP A 241 53.06 -8.03 -34.90
C ASP A 241 54.18 -7.78 -35.92
N GLU A 242 54.26 -6.58 -36.48
CA GLU A 242 55.36 -6.15 -37.35
C GLU A 242 56.72 -6.18 -36.61
N ALA A 243 56.77 -5.64 -35.39
CA ALA A 243 57.98 -5.64 -34.57
C ALA A 243 58.42 -7.06 -34.19
N LYS A 244 57.47 -7.92 -33.82
CA LYS A 244 57.74 -9.35 -33.55
C LYS A 244 58.28 -10.07 -34.80
N MET A 245 57.71 -9.80 -35.97
CA MET A 245 58.18 -10.38 -37.22
C MET A 245 59.60 -9.92 -37.55
N LEU A 246 59.89 -8.63 -37.37
CA LEU A 246 61.23 -8.07 -37.60
C LEU A 246 62.25 -8.65 -36.61
N LEU A 247 61.89 -8.79 -35.33
CA LEU A 247 62.72 -9.42 -34.32
C LEU A 247 63.06 -10.85 -34.72
N LYS A 248 62.05 -11.66 -35.07
CA LYS A 248 62.25 -13.06 -35.49
C LYS A 248 63.14 -13.16 -36.74
N LYS A 249 62.98 -12.24 -37.70
CA LYS A 249 63.84 -12.17 -38.88
C LYS A 249 65.29 -11.87 -38.48
N LYS A 250 65.50 -10.92 -37.57
CA LYS A 250 66.83 -10.56 -37.07
C LYS A 250 67.48 -11.69 -36.28
N GLU A 251 66.72 -12.37 -35.43
CA GLU A 251 67.18 -13.58 -34.73
C GLU A 251 67.70 -14.63 -35.72
N LYS A 252 66.96 -14.89 -36.80
CA LYS A 252 67.38 -15.82 -37.87
C LYS A 252 68.64 -15.34 -38.60
N GLU A 253 68.72 -14.06 -38.95
CA GLU A 253 69.92 -13.48 -39.60
C GLU A 253 71.16 -13.60 -38.68
N PHE A 254 71.00 -13.39 -37.38
CA PHE A 254 72.08 -13.58 -36.40
C PHE A 254 72.48 -15.04 -36.24
N GLU A 255 71.53 -15.96 -36.19
CA GLU A 255 71.79 -17.41 -36.14
C GLU A 255 72.55 -17.88 -37.38
N GLU A 256 72.11 -17.48 -38.59
CA GLU A 256 72.83 -17.77 -39.83
C GLU A 256 74.25 -17.19 -39.87
N THR A 257 74.45 -15.99 -39.31
CA THR A 257 75.78 -15.36 -39.20
C THR A 257 76.66 -16.10 -38.18
N LEU A 258 76.11 -16.53 -37.05
CA LEU A 258 76.82 -17.32 -36.05
C LEU A 258 77.24 -18.68 -36.62
N ASP A 259 76.36 -19.35 -37.37
CA ASP A 259 76.67 -20.61 -38.04
C ASP A 259 77.81 -20.45 -39.07
N HIS A 260 77.79 -19.37 -39.87
CA HIS A 260 78.87 -19.06 -40.80
C HIS A 260 80.20 -18.83 -40.07
N LEU A 261 80.20 -18.04 -39.00
CA LEU A 261 81.41 -17.78 -38.22
C LEU A 261 81.94 -19.05 -37.54
N GLN A 262 81.06 -19.93 -37.07
CA GLN A 262 81.46 -21.21 -36.49
C GLN A 262 82.08 -22.12 -37.56
N ALA A 263 81.50 -22.18 -38.77
CA ALA A 263 82.08 -22.92 -39.88
C ALA A 263 83.49 -22.39 -40.26
N ASP A 264 83.67 -21.07 -40.27
CA ASP A 264 84.98 -20.43 -40.50
C ASP A 264 85.98 -20.78 -39.39
N ILE A 265 85.56 -20.78 -38.12
CA ILE A 265 86.39 -21.21 -36.98
C ILE A 265 86.85 -22.65 -37.19
N ASP A 266 85.93 -23.58 -37.47
CA ASP A 266 86.23 -24.99 -37.65
C ASP A 266 87.18 -25.22 -38.85
N ALA A 267 86.99 -24.47 -39.94
CA ALA A 267 87.87 -24.49 -41.10
C ALA A 267 89.29 -24.00 -40.75
N LEU A 268 89.40 -22.86 -40.07
CA LEU A 268 90.69 -22.32 -39.62
C LEU A 268 91.38 -23.23 -38.60
N GLU A 269 90.64 -23.89 -37.72
CA GLU A 269 91.20 -24.88 -36.79
C GLU A 269 91.74 -26.10 -37.51
N THR A 270 91.04 -26.55 -38.56
CA THR A 270 91.48 -27.63 -39.45
C THR A 270 92.75 -27.23 -40.20
N GLU A 271 92.76 -26.08 -40.85
CA GLU A 271 93.95 -25.55 -41.55
C GLU A 271 95.13 -25.38 -40.59
N ARG A 272 94.90 -24.82 -39.39
CA ARG A 272 95.93 -24.71 -38.35
C ARG A 272 96.45 -26.09 -37.94
N GLY A 273 95.58 -27.08 -37.81
CA GLY A 273 95.94 -28.48 -37.56
C GLY A 273 96.84 -29.05 -38.66
N GLU A 274 96.43 -28.88 -39.93
CA GLU A 274 97.20 -29.32 -41.09
C GLU A 274 98.56 -28.63 -41.19
N LEU A 275 98.62 -27.31 -40.97
CA LEU A 275 99.88 -26.56 -40.95
C LEU A 275 100.79 -27.05 -39.82
N LYS A 276 100.24 -27.30 -38.63
CA LYS A 276 100.98 -27.86 -37.51
C LYS A 276 101.56 -29.23 -37.86
N ASP A 277 100.82 -30.07 -38.55
CA ASP A 277 101.30 -31.38 -38.98
C ASP A 277 102.31 -31.30 -40.13
N LYS A 278 102.12 -30.38 -41.10
CA LYS A 278 103.14 -30.04 -42.12
C LYS A 278 104.42 -29.54 -41.47
N ILE A 279 104.34 -28.69 -40.44
CA ILE A 279 105.52 -28.23 -39.68
C ILE A 279 106.18 -29.40 -38.97
N LYS A 280 105.45 -30.27 -38.26
CA LYS A 280 106.06 -31.46 -37.64
C LYS A 280 106.75 -32.35 -38.67
N LEU A 281 106.16 -32.51 -39.86
CA LEU A 281 106.75 -33.27 -40.97
C LEU A 281 108.01 -32.58 -41.51
N PHE A 282 107.96 -31.26 -41.70
CA PHE A 282 109.11 -30.44 -42.11
C PHE A 282 110.21 -30.42 -41.07
N SER A 283 109.91 -30.32 -39.77
CA SER A 283 110.90 -30.40 -38.69
C SER A 283 111.55 -31.79 -38.64
N LYS A 284 110.78 -32.87 -38.85
CA LYS A 284 111.35 -34.23 -39.02
C LYS A 284 112.27 -34.31 -40.26
N LYS A 285 111.94 -33.59 -41.34
CA LYS A 285 112.74 -33.54 -42.58
C LYS A 285 113.97 -32.60 -42.46
N ALA A 286 113.85 -31.49 -41.73
CA ALA A 286 114.90 -30.49 -41.50
C ALA A 286 115.92 -30.94 -40.45
N ILE A 287 115.57 -31.88 -39.56
CA ILE A 287 116.57 -32.57 -38.71
C ILE A 287 117.46 -33.52 -39.55
N LEU A 288 117.00 -33.97 -40.72
CA LEU A 288 117.79 -34.80 -41.64
C LEU A 288 118.70 -33.96 -42.56
N GLU A 289 118.41 -32.67 -42.76
CA GLU A 289 119.13 -31.81 -43.71
C GLU A 289 119.56 -30.52 -43.01
N GLY A 290 120.72 -30.62 -42.37
CA GLY A 290 121.22 -29.64 -41.42
C GLY A 290 121.56 -28.27 -41.99
N LEU A 291 121.40 -27.29 -41.09
CA LEU A 291 122.39 -26.29 -40.71
C LEU A 291 122.88 -25.31 -41.79
N SER A 292 122.30 -24.10 -41.84
CA SER A 292 123.08 -22.87 -42.09
C SER A 292 122.29 -21.57 -41.89
N LYS A 293 122.82 -20.78 -40.94
CA LYS A 293 122.90 -19.31 -40.90
C LYS A 293 121.78 -18.52 -40.20
N THR A 294 122.26 -17.84 -39.17
CA THR A 294 121.68 -16.94 -38.19
C THR A 294 121.73 -15.47 -38.64
N THR A 295 121.11 -14.62 -37.81
CA THR A 295 121.34 -13.18 -37.57
C THR A 295 120.21 -12.29 -38.13
N SER A 296 119.19 -11.85 -37.35
CA SER A 296 119.14 -10.81 -36.29
C SER A 296 119.45 -9.40 -36.82
N LEU A 297 118.78 -8.27 -36.54
CA LEU A 297 117.80 -7.83 -35.54
C LEU A 297 117.34 -6.38 -35.91
N ALA A 298 116.15 -5.99 -35.42
CA ALA A 298 115.72 -4.62 -35.04
C ALA A 298 115.47 -3.59 -36.19
N SER A 299 114.54 -2.63 -36.12
CA SER A 299 114.25 -1.76 -34.97
C SER A 299 113.15 -0.70 -35.28
N LEU A 300 112.43 -0.21 -34.24
CA LEU A 300 111.83 1.15 -34.05
C LEU A 300 110.48 1.49 -34.76
N VAL A 301 109.48 2.21 -34.20
CA VAL A 301 109.37 3.08 -33.00
C VAL A 301 107.90 3.53 -32.71
N ALA A 302 107.62 3.71 -31.41
CA ALA A 302 106.71 4.63 -30.68
C ALA A 302 105.17 4.75 -30.88
N SER A 303 104.47 4.53 -29.76
CA SER A 303 103.19 5.11 -29.25
C SER A 303 103.38 6.61 -28.86
N PRO A 304 102.53 7.35 -28.08
CA PRO A 304 101.15 7.21 -27.57
C PRO A 304 100.27 8.46 -27.95
N THR A 305 98.99 8.66 -27.61
CA THR A 305 98.47 9.28 -26.36
C THR A 305 96.93 9.39 -26.38
N SER A 306 96.30 9.07 -25.25
CA SER A 306 94.87 9.29 -24.90
C SER A 306 94.52 10.79 -24.69
N PRO A 307 93.25 11.17 -24.38
CA PRO A 307 92.73 10.99 -23.01
C PRO A 307 91.26 10.56 -22.90
N THR A 308 90.96 10.14 -21.68
CA THR A 308 89.70 9.63 -21.14
C THR A 308 89.10 10.71 -20.19
N VAL A 309 87.75 10.71 -20.07
CA VAL A 309 86.87 11.22 -18.97
C VAL A 309 86.84 12.73 -18.62
N PRO A 310 85.82 13.30 -17.91
CA PRO A 310 84.66 12.69 -17.20
C PRO A 310 83.27 13.35 -17.44
N GLY A 311 82.21 12.64 -17.04
CA GLY A 311 80.92 13.25 -16.75
C GLY A 311 80.87 13.86 -15.35
N THR A 312 80.16 14.96 -15.15
CA THR A 312 79.38 15.25 -13.94
C THR A 312 78.49 16.50 -14.10
N VAL A 313 77.19 16.29 -13.84
CA VAL A 313 76.19 17.19 -13.26
C VAL A 313 76.12 18.67 -13.66
N GLN A 314 75.06 19.02 -14.39
CA GLN A 314 74.33 20.28 -14.19
C GLN A 314 72.88 20.14 -14.69
N SER A 315 71.99 19.68 -13.80
CA SER A 315 70.54 19.79 -13.96
C SER A 315 69.93 19.93 -12.58
N SER A 316 69.87 21.15 -12.06
CA SER A 316 69.23 21.41 -10.75
C SER A 316 68.84 22.87 -10.50
N VAL A 317 68.48 23.63 -11.54
CA VAL A 317 67.95 25.01 -11.32
C VAL A 317 66.53 25.23 -11.88
N VAL A 318 65.99 24.30 -12.68
CA VAL A 318 64.64 24.45 -13.25
C VAL A 318 63.55 23.72 -12.44
N ILE A 319 63.88 22.67 -11.69
CA ILE A 319 62.89 21.82 -11.00
C ILE A 319 62.33 22.46 -9.70
N SER A 320 63.08 23.36 -9.05
CA SER A 320 62.61 23.97 -7.79
C SER A 320 61.59 25.10 -7.96
N ARG A 321 61.53 25.76 -9.13
CA ARG A 321 60.57 26.86 -9.37
C ARG A 321 59.16 26.33 -9.61
N ASP A 322 59.03 25.29 -10.43
CA ASP A 322 57.74 24.67 -10.73
C ASP A 322 57.14 23.96 -9.51
N SER A 323 57.98 23.39 -8.64
CA SER A 323 57.51 22.81 -7.37
C SER A 323 56.99 23.86 -6.38
N SER A 324 57.55 25.08 -6.38
CA SER A 324 57.08 26.17 -5.52
C SER A 324 55.78 26.80 -6.05
N LEU A 325 55.64 26.93 -7.37
CA LEU A 325 54.43 27.42 -8.02
C LEU A 325 53.27 26.43 -7.88
N LEU A 326 53.54 25.13 -8.04
CA LEU A 326 52.54 24.08 -7.84
C LEU A 326 52.09 24.01 -6.38
N SER A 327 53.01 24.14 -5.43
CA SER A 327 52.66 24.19 -4.00
C SER A 327 51.81 25.42 -3.66
N GLN A 328 52.09 26.58 -4.25
CA GLN A 328 51.29 27.79 -4.08
C GLN A 328 49.88 27.59 -4.68
N GLN A 329 49.78 27.02 -5.88
CA GLN A 329 48.51 26.74 -6.54
C GLN A 329 47.64 25.76 -5.73
N VAL A 330 48.25 24.74 -5.11
CA VAL A 330 47.54 23.81 -4.21
C VAL A 330 47.00 24.53 -2.98
N GLN A 331 47.77 25.45 -2.37
CA GLN A 331 47.30 26.23 -1.22
C GLN A 331 46.16 27.18 -1.60
N ASP A 332 46.25 27.85 -2.74
CA ASP A 332 45.19 28.76 -3.22
C ASP A 332 43.91 27.99 -3.54
N LEU A 333 44.01 26.80 -4.15
CA LEU A 333 42.87 25.91 -4.40
C LEU A 333 42.25 25.38 -3.10
N GLN A 334 43.06 25.03 -2.10
CA GLN A 334 42.57 24.63 -0.78
C GLN A 334 41.82 25.77 -0.08
N LEU A 335 42.32 27.01 -0.19
CA LEU A 335 41.66 28.19 0.36
C LEU A 335 40.33 28.48 -0.36
N ALA A 336 40.31 28.38 -1.69
CA ALA A 336 39.10 28.54 -2.50
C ALA A 336 38.05 27.47 -2.17
N LEU A 337 38.45 26.21 -2.02
CA LEU A 337 37.57 25.13 -1.58
C LEU A 337 37.02 25.36 -0.18
N LYS A 338 37.85 25.85 0.75
CA LYS A 338 37.40 26.19 2.11
C LYS A 338 36.37 27.33 2.08
N HIS A 339 36.59 28.35 1.25
CA HIS A 339 35.65 29.46 1.07
C HIS A 339 34.31 28.97 0.50
N LEU A 340 34.35 28.18 -0.58
CA LEU A 340 33.14 27.60 -1.19
C LEU A 340 32.37 26.70 -0.23
N LYS A 341 33.07 25.89 0.56
CA LYS A 341 32.45 25.04 1.59
C LYS A 341 31.74 25.88 2.66
N ASN A 342 32.37 26.95 3.13
CA ASN A 342 31.77 27.86 4.10
C ASN A 342 30.56 28.60 3.52
N GLU A 343 30.63 29.06 2.28
CA GLU A 343 29.50 29.73 1.64
C GLU A 343 28.32 28.77 1.42
N ASN A 344 28.59 27.54 1.00
CA ASN A 344 27.56 26.51 0.86
C ASN A 344 26.87 26.22 2.20
N LEU A 345 27.65 26.08 3.28
CA LEU A 345 27.10 25.91 4.64
C LEU A 345 26.25 27.11 5.08
N ARG A 346 26.68 28.34 4.77
CA ARG A 346 25.90 29.56 5.05
C ARG A 346 24.56 29.52 4.29
N LEU A 347 24.58 29.24 2.99
CA LEU A 347 23.38 29.18 2.16
C LEU A 347 22.41 28.08 2.61
N GLN A 348 22.93 26.91 3.01
CA GLN A 348 22.12 25.84 3.60
C GLN A 348 21.49 26.29 4.93
N THR A 349 22.26 26.95 5.80
CA THR A 349 21.77 27.46 7.08
C THR A 349 20.69 28.53 6.88
N ASP A 350 20.89 29.47 5.96
CA ASP A 350 19.89 30.50 5.62
C ASP A 350 18.59 29.88 5.08
N THR A 351 18.72 28.81 4.28
CA THR A 351 17.56 28.07 3.78
C THR A 351 16.81 27.38 4.92
N MET A 352 17.53 26.71 5.83
CA MET A 352 16.94 26.08 7.00
C MET A 352 16.31 27.10 7.97
N MET A 353 16.92 28.27 8.14
CA MET A 353 16.37 29.35 8.97
C MET A 353 15.07 29.90 8.37
N LYS A 354 15.01 30.14 7.05
CA LYS A 354 13.77 30.55 6.37
C LYS A 354 12.66 29.50 6.51
N GLN A 355 13.02 28.22 6.42
CA GLN A 355 12.07 27.13 6.66
C GLN A 355 11.59 27.12 8.11
N LEU A 356 12.47 27.34 9.08
CA LEU A 356 12.12 27.42 10.49
C LEU A 356 11.21 28.63 10.80
N GLU A 357 11.50 29.79 10.23
CA GLU A 357 10.68 31.01 10.36
C GLU A 357 9.30 30.86 9.71
N SER A 358 9.18 30.03 8.67
CA SER A 358 7.89 29.73 8.05
C SER A 358 6.98 28.82 8.90
N LEU A 359 7.52 28.20 9.95
CA LEU A 359 6.75 27.36 10.85
C LEU A 359 6.06 28.20 11.95
N PRO A 360 4.83 27.87 12.33
CA PRO A 360 4.12 28.59 13.39
C PRO A 360 4.84 28.45 14.73
N PRO A 361 4.92 29.53 15.54
CA PRO A 361 5.64 29.52 16.80
C PRO A 361 5.02 28.52 17.78
N LEU A 362 5.88 27.74 18.44
CA LEU A 362 5.47 26.75 19.44
C LEU A 362 4.84 27.45 20.65
N LYS A 363 3.55 27.19 20.87
CA LYS A 363 2.86 27.59 22.10
C LYS A 363 3.26 26.65 23.23
N VAL A 364 4.22 27.06 24.05
CA VAL A 364 4.53 26.37 25.30
C VAL A 364 3.38 26.54 26.29
N PRO A 365 2.83 25.46 26.87
CA PRO A 365 1.84 25.56 27.93
C PRO A 365 2.45 26.28 29.14
N THR A 366 1.85 27.38 29.56
CA THR A 366 2.18 28.00 30.84
C THR A 366 1.84 27.01 31.96
N LYS A 367 2.84 26.63 32.77
CA LYS A 367 2.61 25.84 33.98
C LYS A 367 1.48 26.51 34.78
N PRO A 368 0.50 25.76 35.30
CA PRO A 368 -0.40 26.30 36.30
C PRO A 368 0.46 26.69 37.50
N THR A 369 0.60 27.99 37.74
CA THR A 369 0.94 28.48 39.07
C THR A 369 -0.24 28.10 39.94
N GLY A 370 -0.13 26.93 40.57
CA GLY A 370 -1.06 26.50 41.62
C GLY A 370 -1.00 27.52 42.74
N PHE A 371 -2.11 28.22 42.93
CA PHE A 371 -2.53 28.73 44.22
C PHE A 371 -3.75 27.92 44.63
N CYS A 372 -3.53 27.00 45.57
CA CYS A 372 -4.19 26.94 46.86
C CYS A 372 -3.34 26.06 47.78
#